data_AF-A0A800J4J2-F1
#
_entry.id   AF-A0A800J4J2-F1
#
_cell.length_a   1.000
_cell.length_b   1.000
_cell.length_c   1.000
_cell.angle_alpha   90.00
_cell.angle_beta   90.00
_cell.angle_gamma   90.00
#
_symmetry.space_group_name_H-M   'P 1'
#
loop_
_entity.id
_entity.type
_entity.pdbx_description
1 polymer ?
#
loop_
_entity_poly.entity_id
_entity_poly.type
_entity_poly.pdbx_seq_one_letter_code
_entity_poly.pdbx_strand_id
1 'polypeptide(L)'
;MDLLSRLGSRIEDELGSLPEGLRAVIEGAVESTPRPIVTDRSALEAVPTTGTLESMLERGLASLLGRVPTGWLAREEEKGGHRLTLADLGAPFSLLSNIRAGRGTGQHPFARALLQARDFADDRVDRDVFASALSVAEIARLGELLPVLHGVPGSDERVRQLWGKDRPRAMNTLYELVVAGALAEFGRDVEFVPETDRKTPDLRVHDATGVSTFVECKRKRGLTRAEIAEERAVRELFDVLAGRADRPFCRIGTETRGKGSAGLRPT
;
A
#
# COMPACT_ATOMS: atom_id res chain seq x y z
N MET A 1 27.42 0.06 -22.23
CA MET A 1 28.75 0.25 -21.62
C MET A 1 29.33 1.65 -21.88
N ASP A 2 29.09 2.29 -23.02
CA ASP A 2 29.72 3.57 -23.41
C ASP A 2 29.26 4.82 -22.62
N LEU A 3 28.10 4.78 -21.95
CA LEU A 3 27.58 5.94 -21.22
C LEU A 3 28.20 6.14 -19.83
N LEU A 4 28.51 5.03 -19.14
CA LEU A 4 29.08 5.06 -17.80
C LEU A 4 30.57 5.41 -17.82
N SER A 5 31.30 4.96 -18.84
CA SER A 5 32.70 5.35 -19.05
C SER A 5 32.83 6.86 -19.32
N ARG A 6 31.94 7.42 -20.16
CA ARG A 6 31.90 8.86 -20.45
C ARG A 6 31.47 9.71 -19.25
N LEU A 7 30.63 9.16 -18.37
CA LEU A 7 30.23 9.84 -17.14
C LEU A 7 31.39 9.84 -16.12
N GLY A 8 32.09 8.72 -15.99
CA GLY A 8 33.27 8.59 -15.12
C GLY A 8 34.39 9.56 -15.51
N SER A 9 34.74 9.62 -16.80
CA SER A 9 35.80 10.51 -17.28
C SER A 9 35.48 11.99 -17.07
N ARG A 10 34.21 12.39 -17.26
CA ARG A 10 33.78 13.78 -17.00
C ARG A 10 33.83 14.16 -15.53
N ILE A 11 33.49 13.23 -14.64
CA ILE A 11 33.54 13.45 -13.20
C ILE A 11 35.00 13.61 -12.75
N GLU A 12 35.92 12.78 -13.27
CA GLU A 12 37.35 12.90 -13.00
C GLU A 12 37.95 14.22 -13.51
N ASP A 13 37.59 14.66 -14.72
CA ASP A 13 38.04 15.93 -15.28
C ASP A 13 37.55 17.13 -14.46
N GLU A 14 36.29 17.13 -14.02
CA GLU A 14 35.75 18.22 -13.21
C GLU A 14 36.31 18.24 -11.78
N LEU A 15 36.47 17.07 -11.15
CA LEU A 15 37.21 16.93 -9.89
C LEU A 15 38.67 17.38 -10.04
N GLY A 16 39.24 17.16 -11.23
CA GLY A 16 40.54 17.63 -11.72
C GLY A 16 40.77 19.12 -11.51
N SER A 17 39.73 19.91 -11.78
CA SER A 17 39.75 21.37 -11.84
C SER A 17 39.49 22.09 -10.51
N LEU A 18 39.17 21.35 -9.44
CA LEU A 18 38.85 21.95 -8.15
C LEU A 18 40.10 22.49 -7.42
N PRO A 19 39.98 23.59 -6.65
CA PRO A 19 41.05 24.08 -5.78
C PRO A 19 41.49 23.00 -4.78
N GLU A 20 42.79 22.92 -4.52
CA GLU A 20 43.43 21.87 -3.70
C GLU A 20 42.81 21.73 -2.30
N GLY A 21 42.45 22.85 -1.66
CA GLY A 21 41.77 22.85 -0.36
C GLY A 21 40.35 22.26 -0.40
N LEU A 22 39.64 22.40 -1.52
CA LEU A 22 38.29 21.81 -1.70
C LEU A 22 38.38 20.31 -2.01
N ARG A 23 39.39 19.90 -2.80
CA ARG A 23 39.68 18.49 -3.07
C ARG A 23 40.00 17.74 -1.78
N ALA A 24 40.86 18.29 -0.92
CA ALA A 24 41.20 17.66 0.37
C ALA A 24 39.98 17.50 1.30
N VAL A 25 39.02 18.44 1.28
CA VAL A 25 37.76 18.34 2.05
C VAL A 25 36.86 17.25 1.48
N ILE A 26 36.75 17.13 0.16
CA ILE A 26 35.94 16.10 -0.50
C ILE A 26 36.56 14.72 -0.27
N GLU A 27 37.87 14.56 -0.43
CA GLU A 27 38.58 13.30 -0.21
C GLU A 27 38.50 12.87 1.27
N GLY A 28 38.70 13.79 2.21
CA GLY A 28 38.50 13.52 3.64
C GLY A 28 37.05 13.20 4.01
N ALA A 29 36.07 13.78 3.30
CA ALA A 29 34.66 13.43 3.46
C ALA A 29 34.33 12.05 2.90
N VAL A 30 35.01 11.61 1.82
CA VAL A 30 34.86 10.27 1.21
C VAL A 30 35.48 9.19 2.08
N GLU A 31 36.63 9.44 2.72
CA GLU A 31 37.25 8.50 3.66
C GLU A 31 36.49 8.39 4.99
N SER A 32 35.77 9.45 5.38
CA SER A 32 34.94 9.48 6.60
C SER A 32 33.46 9.18 6.37
N THR A 33 33.02 9.02 5.11
CA THR A 33 31.67 8.54 4.85
C THR A 33 31.62 7.06 5.26
N PRO A 34 30.62 6.63 6.06
CA PRO A 34 30.33 5.21 6.21
C PRO A 34 30.30 4.61 4.81
N ARG A 35 30.95 3.43 4.65
CA ARG A 35 31.03 2.69 3.38
C ARG A 35 29.74 2.92 2.60
N PRO A 36 29.82 3.21 1.27
CA PRO A 36 28.62 3.30 0.46
C PRO A 36 27.73 2.13 0.87
N ILE A 37 26.44 2.40 1.10
CA ILE A 37 25.45 1.33 1.15
C ILE A 37 25.55 0.73 -0.24
N VAL A 38 26.50 -0.20 -0.39
CA VAL A 38 26.57 -1.13 -1.50
C VAL A 38 25.29 -1.89 -1.28
N THR A 39 24.25 -1.44 -1.95
CA THR A 39 23.12 -2.28 -2.31
C THR A 39 23.76 -3.32 -3.21
N ASP A 40 24.39 -4.29 -2.58
CA ASP A 40 24.82 -5.49 -3.23
C ASP A 40 23.53 -6.09 -3.77
N ARG A 41 23.25 -5.79 -5.05
CA ARG A 41 22.07 -6.30 -5.72
C ARG A 41 22.08 -7.82 -5.71
N SER A 42 23.25 -8.45 -5.62
CA SER A 42 23.35 -9.90 -5.48
C SER A 42 22.85 -10.40 -4.11
N ALA A 43 22.91 -9.58 -3.05
CA ALA A 43 22.26 -9.89 -1.78
C ALA A 43 20.72 -9.77 -1.84
N LEU A 44 20.17 -8.92 -2.73
CA LEU A 44 18.74 -8.89 -3.03
C LEU A 44 18.29 -10.07 -3.90
N GLU A 45 19.17 -10.61 -4.74
CA GLU A 45 18.90 -11.80 -5.57
C GLU A 45 18.89 -13.11 -4.77
N ALA A 46 19.47 -13.11 -3.57
CA ALA A 46 19.50 -14.24 -2.66
C ALA A 46 18.45 -14.18 -1.55
N VAL A 47 17.37 -13.38 -1.69
CA VAL A 47 16.23 -13.47 -0.77
C VAL A 47 15.63 -14.86 -0.93
N PRO A 48 15.83 -15.77 0.05
CA PRO A 48 15.26 -17.10 -0.07
C PRO A 48 13.74 -16.91 -0.10
N THR A 49 13.04 -17.69 -0.90
CA THR A 49 11.58 -17.80 -0.84
C THR A 49 11.23 -18.44 0.50
N THR A 50 11.28 -17.62 1.54
CA THR A 50 11.13 -17.98 2.94
C THR A 50 9.65 -18.16 3.20
N GLY A 51 9.15 -19.35 2.87
CA GLY A 51 7.75 -19.72 3.06
C GLY A 51 6.82 -19.17 1.98
N THR A 52 5.66 -19.82 1.85
CA THR A 52 4.55 -19.30 1.06
C THR A 52 3.78 -18.28 1.91
N LEU A 53 3.23 -17.23 1.27
CA LEU A 53 2.46 -16.19 1.94
C LEU A 53 1.34 -16.78 2.81
N GLU A 54 0.72 -17.84 2.34
CA GLU A 54 -0.35 -18.58 3.00
C GLU A 54 0.11 -19.14 4.36
N SER A 55 1.30 -19.73 4.41
CA SER A 55 1.86 -20.30 5.65
C SER A 55 2.22 -19.23 6.69
N MET A 56 2.72 -18.07 6.23
CA MET A 56 3.00 -16.93 7.09
C MET A 56 1.70 -16.28 7.57
N LEU A 57 0.70 -16.22 6.69
CA LEU A 57 -0.58 -15.61 6.98
C LEU A 57 -1.35 -16.37 8.06
N GLU A 58 -1.41 -17.69 8.01
CA GLU A 58 -2.13 -18.49 9.00
C GLU A 58 -1.59 -18.23 10.43
N ARG A 59 -0.27 -18.34 10.61
CA ARG A 59 0.39 -18.09 11.89
C ARG A 59 0.30 -16.63 12.31
N GLY A 60 0.53 -15.72 11.36
CA GLY A 60 0.53 -14.29 11.62
C GLY A 60 -0.85 -13.76 12.01
N LEU A 61 -1.89 -14.23 11.33
CA LEU A 61 -3.27 -13.91 11.63
C LEU A 61 -3.67 -14.44 13.01
N ALA A 62 -3.37 -15.71 13.33
CA ALA A 62 -3.65 -16.28 14.64
C ALA A 62 -2.98 -15.48 15.78
N SER A 63 -1.71 -15.09 15.58
CA SER A 63 -0.94 -14.29 16.54
C SER A 63 -1.55 -12.91 16.76
N LEU A 64 -1.96 -12.22 15.69
CA LEU A 64 -2.60 -10.91 15.77
C LEU A 64 -3.99 -10.98 16.41
N LEU A 65 -4.80 -11.97 16.04
CA LEU A 65 -6.14 -12.16 16.61
C LEU A 65 -6.07 -12.43 18.12
N GLY A 66 -5.03 -13.12 18.60
CA GLY A 66 -4.80 -13.33 20.03
C GLY A 66 -4.48 -12.07 20.82
N ARG A 67 -4.09 -10.96 20.15
CA ARG A 67 -3.80 -9.66 20.80
C ARG A 67 -5.00 -8.70 20.79
N VAL A 68 -5.92 -8.89 19.86
CA VAL A 68 -7.09 -8.03 19.70
C VAL A 68 -8.12 -8.31 20.81
N PRO A 69 -8.81 -7.28 21.35
CA PRO A 69 -9.84 -7.50 22.38
C PRO A 69 -10.94 -8.45 21.90
N THR A 70 -11.36 -9.35 22.79
CA THR A 70 -12.41 -10.33 22.49
C THR A 70 -13.70 -9.66 22.01
N GLY A 71 -14.26 -10.18 20.92
CA GLY A 71 -15.47 -9.67 20.28
C GLY A 71 -15.32 -8.34 19.53
N TRP A 72 -14.14 -7.69 19.56
CA TRP A 72 -13.93 -6.45 18.80
C TRP A 72 -14.04 -6.68 17.29
N LEU A 73 -13.38 -7.72 16.78
CA LEU A 73 -13.40 -8.01 15.35
C LEU A 73 -14.80 -8.40 14.86
N ALA A 74 -15.56 -9.14 15.67
CA ALA A 74 -16.94 -9.51 15.36
C ALA A 74 -17.85 -8.27 15.23
N ARG A 75 -17.74 -7.30 16.15
CA ARG A 75 -18.47 -6.03 16.05
C ARG A 75 -18.08 -5.21 14.82
N GLU A 76 -16.81 -5.26 14.42
CA GLU A 76 -16.37 -4.61 13.18
C GLU A 76 -16.87 -5.37 11.94
N GLU A 77 -16.96 -6.69 11.99
CA GLU A 77 -17.51 -7.53 10.93
C GLU A 77 -19.01 -7.27 10.69
N GLU A 78 -19.80 -7.09 11.76
CA GLU A 78 -21.23 -6.74 11.71
C GLU A 78 -21.51 -5.44 10.95
N LYS A 79 -20.56 -4.50 10.91
CA LYS A 79 -20.67 -3.26 10.11
C LYS A 79 -20.65 -3.53 8.60
N GLY A 80 -20.24 -4.73 8.19
CA GLY A 80 -20.17 -5.15 6.79
C GLY A 80 -19.14 -4.40 5.96
N GLY A 81 -19.31 -4.43 4.64
CA GLY A 81 -18.54 -3.61 3.70
C GLY A 81 -17.18 -4.16 3.26
N HIS A 82 -16.65 -5.19 3.92
CA HIS A 82 -15.36 -5.81 3.56
C HIS A 82 -15.48 -6.84 2.42
N ARG A 83 -16.64 -7.49 2.24
CA ARG A 83 -16.89 -8.43 1.12
C ARG A 83 -17.60 -7.76 -0.05
N LEU A 84 -17.38 -8.29 -1.25
CA LEU A 84 -18.12 -7.94 -2.46
C LEU A 84 -19.54 -8.50 -2.38
N THR A 85 -20.50 -7.75 -2.90
CA THR A 85 -21.88 -8.22 -3.07
C THR A 85 -22.18 -8.42 -4.55
N LEU A 86 -23.24 -9.16 -4.89
CA LEU A 86 -23.70 -9.26 -6.28
C LEU A 86 -24.00 -7.89 -6.90
N ALA A 87 -24.51 -6.95 -6.10
CA ALA A 87 -24.72 -5.57 -6.53
C ALA A 87 -23.40 -4.87 -6.91
N ASP A 88 -22.29 -5.13 -6.20
CA ASP A 88 -20.98 -4.59 -6.56
C ASP A 88 -20.50 -5.14 -7.91
N LEU A 89 -20.76 -6.42 -8.18
CA LEU A 89 -20.32 -7.07 -9.42
C LEU A 89 -21.15 -6.61 -10.64
N GLY A 90 -22.39 -6.17 -10.42
CA GLY A 90 -23.26 -5.62 -11.45
C GLY A 90 -23.11 -4.12 -11.67
N ALA A 91 -22.42 -3.40 -10.79
CA ALA A 91 -22.26 -1.94 -10.87
C ALA A 91 -20.95 -1.54 -11.56
N PRO A 92 -20.88 -0.35 -12.18
CA PRO A 92 -19.62 0.21 -12.66
C PRO A 92 -18.57 0.25 -11.56
N PHE A 93 -17.45 -0.38 -11.86
CA PHE A 93 -16.33 -0.54 -10.96
C PHE A 93 -15.32 0.59 -11.19
N SER A 94 -14.94 1.31 -10.12
CA SER A 94 -13.94 2.38 -10.18
C SER A 94 -12.80 2.07 -9.23
N LEU A 95 -11.59 2.04 -9.80
CA LEU A 95 -10.35 1.90 -9.08
C LEU A 95 -9.54 3.17 -9.23
N LEU A 96 -9.15 3.75 -8.10
CA LEU A 96 -8.15 4.80 -8.05
C LEU A 96 -6.97 4.29 -7.25
N SER A 97 -5.77 4.27 -7.84
CA SER A 97 -4.56 3.75 -7.17
C SER A 97 -4.77 2.35 -6.54
N ASN A 98 -5.47 1.44 -7.24
CA ASN A 98 -5.86 0.10 -6.78
C ASN A 98 -6.80 0.08 -5.55
N ILE A 99 -7.42 1.21 -5.22
CA ILE A 99 -8.38 1.35 -4.14
C ILE A 99 -9.75 1.62 -4.74
N ARG A 100 -10.72 0.84 -4.27
CA ARG A 100 -12.13 1.03 -4.60
C ARG A 100 -12.70 2.22 -3.84
N ALA A 101 -13.18 3.22 -4.56
CA ALA A 101 -13.85 4.37 -3.97
C ALA A 101 -15.19 3.98 -3.31
N GLY A 102 -15.58 4.68 -2.24
CA GLY A 102 -16.91 4.55 -1.63
C GLY A 102 -17.15 3.36 -0.68
N ARG A 103 -16.21 2.41 -0.52
CA ARG A 103 -16.37 1.24 0.35
C ARG A 103 -15.61 1.35 1.69
N GLY A 104 -16.26 0.94 2.77
CA GLY A 104 -15.62 0.68 4.07
C GLY A 104 -15.37 1.90 4.96
N THR A 105 -16.13 2.98 4.81
CA THR A 105 -15.97 4.18 5.66
C THR A 105 -16.41 3.97 7.12
N GLY A 106 -17.25 2.97 7.39
CA GLY A 106 -17.73 2.64 8.74
C GLY A 106 -16.82 1.73 9.57
N GLN A 107 -16.06 0.85 8.91
CA GLN A 107 -15.27 -0.18 9.56
C GLN A 107 -13.87 0.33 9.96
N HIS A 108 -13.36 -0.12 11.10
CA HIS A 108 -12.00 0.19 11.53
C HIS A 108 -10.99 -0.31 10.47
N PRO A 109 -10.04 0.51 9.98
CA PRO A 109 -9.14 0.12 8.89
C PRO A 109 -8.34 -1.15 9.18
N PHE A 110 -7.81 -1.28 10.40
CA PHE A 110 -7.10 -2.50 10.83
C PHE A 110 -8.03 -3.73 10.94
N ALA A 111 -9.29 -3.56 11.38
CA ALA A 111 -10.25 -4.66 11.39
C ALA A 111 -10.54 -5.13 9.96
N ARG A 112 -10.71 -4.19 9.03
CA ARG A 112 -10.88 -4.51 7.61
C ARG A 112 -9.69 -5.31 7.08
N ALA A 113 -8.47 -4.89 7.39
CA ALA A 113 -7.26 -5.62 6.99
C ALA A 113 -7.25 -7.07 7.54
N LEU A 114 -7.57 -7.26 8.83
CA LEU A 114 -7.68 -8.59 9.44
C LEU A 114 -8.78 -9.44 8.79
N LEU A 115 -9.93 -8.85 8.45
CA LEU A 115 -11.04 -9.57 7.80
C LEU A 115 -10.70 -9.94 6.35
N GLN A 116 -10.03 -9.07 5.60
CA GLN A 116 -9.52 -9.42 4.26
C GLN A 116 -8.50 -10.56 4.35
N ALA A 117 -7.61 -10.50 5.34
CA ALA A 117 -6.61 -11.53 5.59
C ALA A 117 -7.25 -12.88 5.92
N ARG A 118 -8.30 -12.89 6.76
CA ARG A 118 -9.08 -14.09 7.05
C ARG A 118 -9.84 -14.60 5.82
N ASP A 119 -10.54 -13.74 5.09
CA ASP A 119 -11.27 -14.12 3.88
C ASP A 119 -10.35 -14.67 2.77
N PHE A 120 -9.10 -14.17 2.70
CA PHE A 120 -8.07 -14.73 1.82
C PHE A 120 -7.63 -16.13 2.28
N ALA A 121 -7.37 -16.34 3.57
CA ALA A 121 -6.98 -17.63 4.12
C ALA A 121 -8.09 -18.70 3.96
N ASP A 122 -9.35 -18.28 4.07
CA ASP A 122 -10.54 -19.13 3.90
C ASP A 122 -10.92 -19.36 2.41
N ASP A 123 -10.11 -18.86 1.46
CA ASP A 123 -10.36 -18.84 0.01
C ASP A 123 -11.79 -18.40 -0.38
N ARG A 124 -12.28 -17.34 0.25
CA ARG A 124 -13.61 -16.82 -0.05
C ARG A 124 -13.68 -16.22 -1.44
N VAL A 125 -14.70 -16.62 -2.21
CA VAL A 125 -14.95 -16.14 -3.58
C VAL A 125 -15.51 -14.71 -3.63
N ASP A 126 -16.16 -14.26 -2.55
CA ASP A 126 -16.75 -12.92 -2.42
C ASP A 126 -15.84 -11.93 -1.69
N ARG A 127 -14.55 -12.27 -1.50
CA ARG A 127 -13.58 -11.34 -0.92
C ARG A 127 -13.35 -10.14 -1.82
N ASP A 128 -13.05 -8.98 -1.23
CA ASP A 128 -12.58 -7.83 -2.00
C ASP A 128 -11.11 -8.05 -2.36
N VAL A 129 -10.87 -8.62 -3.53
CA VAL A 129 -9.52 -8.97 -4.02
C VAL A 129 -8.56 -7.77 -4.04
N PHE A 130 -9.07 -6.55 -4.25
CA PHE A 130 -8.25 -5.34 -4.27
C PHE A 130 -7.86 -4.91 -2.85
N ALA A 131 -8.81 -4.92 -1.92
CA ALA A 131 -8.51 -4.64 -0.52
C ALA A 131 -7.60 -5.71 0.10
N SER A 132 -7.79 -6.98 -0.29
CA SER A 132 -6.94 -8.10 0.09
C SER A 132 -5.51 -7.90 -0.40
N ALA A 133 -5.31 -7.58 -1.68
CA ALA A 133 -3.98 -7.35 -2.26
C ALA A 133 -3.17 -6.25 -1.54
N LEU A 134 -3.84 -5.28 -0.92
CA LEU A 134 -3.20 -4.17 -0.19
C LEU A 134 -2.82 -4.49 1.25
N SER A 135 -3.40 -5.52 1.87
CA SER A 135 -3.32 -5.71 3.32
C SER A 135 -2.89 -7.12 3.76
N VAL A 136 -3.14 -8.17 2.97
CA VAL A 136 -2.83 -9.56 3.34
C VAL A 136 -1.35 -9.74 3.67
N ALA A 137 -0.46 -9.27 2.79
CA ALA A 137 0.99 -9.39 3.00
C ALA A 137 1.47 -8.63 4.24
N GLU A 138 0.88 -7.46 4.52
CA GLU A 138 1.21 -6.66 5.68
C GLU A 138 0.79 -7.33 6.99
N ILE A 139 -0.40 -7.94 7.01
CA ILE A 139 -0.92 -8.71 8.15
C ILE A 139 -0.06 -9.96 8.40
N ALA A 140 0.26 -10.72 7.34
CA ALA A 140 1.14 -11.87 7.44
C ALA A 140 2.51 -11.48 8.00
N ARG A 141 3.12 -10.42 7.46
CA ARG A 141 4.45 -9.95 7.89
C ARG A 141 4.45 -9.42 9.31
N LEU A 142 3.47 -8.61 9.70
CA LEU A 142 3.37 -8.10 11.07
C LEU A 142 3.24 -9.25 12.07
N GLY A 143 2.39 -10.24 11.77
CA GLY A 143 2.18 -11.38 12.65
C GLY A 143 3.46 -12.19 12.91
N GLU A 144 4.27 -12.43 11.89
CA GLU A 144 5.58 -13.10 12.04
C GLU A 144 6.60 -12.26 12.81
N LEU A 145 6.49 -10.92 12.76
CA LEU A 145 7.38 -9.99 13.47
C LEU A 145 6.99 -9.77 14.93
N LEU A 146 5.80 -10.19 15.38
CA LEU A 146 5.34 -9.98 16.76
C LEU A 146 6.29 -10.53 17.84
N PRO A 147 6.91 -11.72 17.71
CA PRO A 147 7.86 -12.22 18.70
C PRO A 147 9.09 -11.33 18.84
N VAL A 148 9.63 -10.83 17.72
CA VAL A 148 10.80 -9.93 17.70
C VAL A 148 10.43 -8.56 18.27
N LEU A 149 9.27 -8.04 17.89
CA LEU A 149 8.75 -6.76 18.38
C LEU A 149 8.61 -6.71 19.90
N HIS A 150 8.38 -7.84 20.58
CA HIS A 150 8.30 -7.86 22.04
C HIS A 150 9.58 -7.35 22.73
N GLY A 151 10.75 -7.46 22.08
CA GLY A 151 12.01 -6.92 22.57
C GLY A 151 12.26 -5.44 22.24
N VAL A 152 11.43 -4.83 21.38
CA VAL A 152 11.59 -3.44 20.91
C VAL A 152 10.89 -2.47 21.89
N PRO A 153 11.61 -1.54 22.54
CA PRO A 153 11.00 -0.60 23.48
C PRO A 153 9.86 0.21 22.85
N GLY A 154 8.72 0.26 23.53
CA GLY A 154 7.52 0.98 23.08
C GLY A 154 6.62 0.22 22.11
N SER A 155 6.99 -0.99 21.67
CA SER A 155 6.21 -1.77 20.70
C SER A 155 4.83 -2.18 21.23
N ASP A 156 4.69 -2.55 22.51
CA ASP A 156 3.42 -2.99 23.09
C ASP A 156 2.36 -1.87 23.09
N GLU A 157 2.77 -0.61 23.30
CA GLU A 157 1.89 0.55 23.17
C GLU A 157 1.45 0.72 21.71
N ARG A 158 2.38 0.62 20.75
CA ARG A 158 2.11 0.72 19.32
C ARG A 158 1.17 -0.39 18.83
N VAL A 159 1.37 -1.63 19.29
CA VAL A 159 0.48 -2.76 19.00
C VAL A 159 -0.93 -2.47 19.51
N ARG A 160 -1.08 -1.95 20.74
CA ARG A 160 -2.41 -1.59 21.30
C ARG A 160 -3.11 -0.49 20.51
N GLN A 161 -2.36 0.42 19.87
CA GLN A 161 -2.93 1.48 19.04
C GLN A 161 -3.59 0.97 17.75
N LEU A 162 -3.26 -0.24 17.28
CA LEU A 162 -3.83 -0.83 16.05
C LEU A 162 -5.34 -0.99 16.09
N TRP A 163 -5.94 -1.17 17.27
CA TRP A 163 -7.39 -1.26 17.47
C TRP A 163 -7.92 -0.14 18.39
N GLY A 164 -7.15 0.94 18.51
CA GLY A 164 -7.50 2.12 19.29
C GLY A 164 -8.61 2.96 18.63
N LYS A 165 -8.93 4.10 19.25
CA LYS A 165 -9.97 5.02 18.75
C LYS A 165 -9.51 5.85 17.55
N ASP A 166 -8.21 6.02 17.35
CA ASP A 166 -7.62 6.81 16.26
C ASP A 166 -7.57 6.02 14.94
N ARG A 167 -8.76 5.82 14.35
CA ARG A 167 -8.94 5.01 13.13
C ARG A 167 -8.02 5.42 11.97
N PRO A 168 -7.83 6.71 11.65
CA PRO A 168 -6.97 7.13 10.56
C PRO A 168 -5.50 6.69 10.71
N ARG A 169 -5.05 6.50 11.95
CA ARG A 169 -3.65 6.21 12.25
C ARG A 169 -3.30 4.73 12.22
N ALA A 170 -4.28 3.85 12.41
CA ALA A 170 -4.03 2.41 12.57
C ALA A 170 -3.16 1.78 11.48
N MET A 171 -3.34 2.16 10.20
CA MET A 171 -2.52 1.63 9.09
C MET A 171 -1.12 2.23 9.02
N ASN A 172 -0.91 3.44 9.56
CA ASN A 172 0.43 4.02 9.73
C ASN A 172 1.14 3.29 10.87
N THR A 173 0.48 3.09 12.01
CA THR A 173 1.02 2.31 13.13
C THR A 173 1.35 0.87 12.71
N LEU A 174 0.52 0.24 11.89
CA LEU A 174 0.84 -1.06 11.29
C LEU A 174 2.15 -1.01 10.50
N TYR A 175 2.32 0.02 9.67
CA TYR A 175 3.52 0.19 8.87
C TYR A 175 4.76 0.46 9.74
N GLU A 176 4.65 1.33 10.75
CA GLU A 176 5.70 1.59 11.74
C GLU A 176 6.14 0.29 12.44
N LEU A 177 5.19 -0.56 12.87
CA LEU A 177 5.48 -1.86 13.48
C LEU A 177 6.19 -2.82 12.53
N VAL A 178 5.77 -2.90 11.27
CA VAL A 178 6.45 -3.74 10.26
C VAL A 178 7.89 -3.27 10.04
N VAL A 179 8.11 -1.95 9.95
CA VAL A 179 9.47 -1.39 9.77
C VAL A 179 10.33 -1.65 11.01
N ALA A 180 9.83 -1.37 12.21
CA ALA A 180 10.58 -1.61 13.45
C ALA A 180 10.92 -3.09 13.63
N GLY A 181 9.95 -3.98 13.39
CA GLY A 181 10.16 -5.43 13.48
C GLY A 181 11.19 -5.91 12.45
N ALA A 182 11.14 -5.41 11.22
CA ALA A 182 12.13 -5.76 10.20
C ALA A 182 13.54 -5.26 10.55
N LEU A 183 13.68 -4.06 11.10
CA LEU A 183 14.97 -3.54 11.58
C LEU A 183 15.52 -4.39 12.73
N ALA A 184 14.67 -4.77 13.68
CA ALA A 184 15.05 -5.62 14.80
C ALA A 184 15.40 -7.05 14.36
N GLU A 185 14.65 -7.62 13.42
CA GLU A 185 14.95 -8.94 12.82
C GLU A 185 16.28 -8.91 12.06
N PHE A 186 16.63 -7.78 11.45
CA PHE A 186 17.95 -7.53 10.85
C PHE A 186 19.07 -7.29 11.89
N GLY A 187 18.77 -7.40 13.19
CA GLY A 187 19.74 -7.26 14.27
C GLY A 187 20.09 -5.81 14.62
N ARG A 188 19.27 -4.84 14.22
CA ARG A 188 19.44 -3.43 14.65
C ARG A 188 18.80 -3.22 16.01
N ASP A 189 19.46 -2.44 16.85
CA ASP A 189 18.88 -1.94 18.10
C ASP A 189 17.96 -0.76 17.76
N VAL A 190 16.67 -0.93 18.00
CA VAL A 190 15.61 0.01 17.58
C VAL A 190 14.62 0.21 18.72
N GLU A 191 14.14 1.44 18.87
CA GLU A 191 13.07 1.80 19.79
C GLU A 191 12.04 2.72 19.13
N PHE A 192 10.80 2.64 19.61
CA PHE A 192 9.79 3.65 19.27
C PHE A 192 10.02 4.92 20.07
N VAL A 193 10.02 6.05 19.38
CA VAL A 193 10.12 7.34 20.06
C VAL A 193 8.73 7.71 20.62
N PRO A 194 8.64 8.08 21.92
CA PRO A 194 7.38 8.53 22.52
C PRO A 194 6.85 9.77 21.82
N GLU A 195 5.54 9.80 21.60
CA GLU A 195 4.88 10.97 21.07
C GLU A 195 4.87 12.12 22.05
N THR A 196 5.03 13.32 21.52
CA THR A 196 4.92 14.57 22.27
C THR A 196 4.03 15.56 21.52
N ASP A 197 3.80 16.72 22.10
CA ASP A 197 3.15 17.86 21.45
C ASP A 197 3.97 18.44 20.28
N ARG A 198 5.25 18.05 20.17
CA ARG A 198 6.17 18.45 19.10
C ARG A 198 6.35 17.35 18.07
N LYS A 199 6.76 17.75 16.88
CA LYS A 199 7.15 16.81 15.82
C LYS A 199 8.31 15.95 16.30
N THR A 200 8.07 14.65 16.38
CA THR A 200 9.02 13.62 16.76
C THR A 200 9.11 12.60 15.63
N PRO A 201 10.30 12.02 15.37
CA PRO A 201 10.43 10.89 14.46
C PRO A 201 9.73 9.66 15.05
N ASP A 202 9.40 8.66 14.23
CA ASP A 202 8.67 7.48 14.70
C ASP A 202 9.58 6.48 15.44
N LEU A 203 10.78 6.25 14.91
CA LEU A 203 11.75 5.29 15.44
C LEU A 203 13.13 5.93 15.64
N ARG A 204 13.87 5.40 16.61
CA ARG A 204 15.31 5.63 16.78
C ARG A 204 16.03 4.30 16.62
N VAL A 205 17.11 4.30 15.83
CA VAL A 205 18.01 3.17 15.64
C VAL A 205 19.35 3.52 16.27
N HIS A 206 19.84 2.66 17.15
CA HIS A 206 21.13 2.81 17.80
C HIS A 206 22.18 2.04 17.00
N ASP A 207 23.12 2.76 16.37
CA ASP A 207 24.20 2.14 15.62
C ASP A 207 25.41 1.87 16.52
N ALA A 208 26.16 0.80 16.22
CA ALA A 208 27.35 0.41 16.98
C ALA A 208 28.46 1.49 17.02
N THR A 209 28.40 2.48 16.13
CA THR A 209 29.30 3.63 16.09
C THR A 209 28.97 4.70 17.15
N GLY A 210 27.87 4.54 17.90
CA GLY A 210 27.41 5.48 18.91
C GLY A 210 26.60 6.67 18.36
N VAL A 211 26.39 6.73 17.05
CA VAL A 211 25.53 7.75 16.42
C VAL A 211 24.14 7.15 16.18
N SER A 212 23.10 7.73 16.79
CA SER A 212 21.74 7.27 16.54
C SER A 212 21.20 7.83 15.22
N THR A 213 20.50 6.98 14.47
CA THR A 213 19.75 7.37 13.27
C THR A 213 18.25 7.42 13.59
N PHE A 214 17.53 8.39 13.03
CA PHE A 214 16.08 8.49 13.18
C PHE A 214 15.37 8.04 11.91
N VAL A 215 14.31 7.24 12.06
CA VAL A 215 13.50 6.75 10.95
C VAL A 215 12.09 7.32 11.05
N GLU A 216 11.66 7.95 9.97
CA GLU A 216 10.30 8.46 9.79
C GLU A 216 9.53 7.52 8.85
N CYS A 217 8.42 6.98 9.33
CA CYS A 217 7.59 6.02 8.64
C CYS A 217 6.42 6.72 7.95
N LYS A 218 6.55 6.97 6.63
CA LYS A 218 5.48 7.59 5.84
C LYS A 218 4.79 6.59 4.96
N ARG A 219 3.53 6.29 5.28
CA ARG A 219 2.62 5.60 4.38
C ARG A 219 1.88 6.60 3.50
N LYS A 220 1.88 6.38 2.18
CA LYS A 220 1.03 7.16 1.27
C LYS A 220 -0.43 6.90 1.65
N ARG A 221 -1.21 7.97 1.87
CA ARG A 221 -2.65 7.84 2.09
C ARG A 221 -3.29 7.13 0.88
N GLY A 222 -4.31 6.34 1.15
CA GLY A 222 -5.00 5.57 0.11
C GLY A 222 -5.55 6.46 -0.99
N LEU A 223 -6.59 7.25 -0.67
CA LEU A 223 -7.16 8.24 -1.59
C LEU A 223 -7.25 9.59 -0.92
N THR A 224 -6.87 10.63 -1.65
CA THR A 224 -7.07 12.03 -1.28
C THR A 224 -8.52 12.45 -1.47
N ARG A 225 -8.91 13.56 -0.84
CA ARG A 225 -10.26 14.14 -1.04
C ARG A 225 -10.49 14.55 -2.49
N ALA A 226 -9.45 15.01 -3.19
CA ALA A 226 -9.52 15.39 -4.59
C ALA A 226 -9.79 14.16 -5.47
N GLU A 227 -9.03 13.08 -5.28
CA GLU A 227 -9.24 11.81 -5.99
C GLU A 227 -10.65 11.24 -5.75
N ILE A 228 -11.16 11.28 -4.51
CA ILE A 228 -12.53 10.85 -4.21
C ILE A 228 -13.58 11.73 -4.91
N ALA A 229 -13.35 13.05 -4.97
CA ALA A 229 -14.27 13.97 -5.64
C ALA A 229 -14.25 13.79 -7.17
N GLU A 230 -13.07 13.57 -7.75
CA GLU A 230 -12.90 13.27 -9.17
C GLU A 230 -13.59 11.96 -9.54
N GLU A 231 -13.37 10.90 -8.75
CA GLU A 231 -14.06 9.62 -8.96
C GLU A 231 -15.57 9.76 -8.99
N ARG A 232 -16.12 10.53 -8.04
CA ARG A 232 -17.55 10.78 -7.96
C ARG A 232 -18.06 11.51 -9.20
N ALA A 233 -17.37 12.56 -9.64
CA ALA A 233 -17.76 13.32 -10.82
C ALA A 233 -17.71 12.46 -12.09
N VAL A 234 -16.70 11.61 -12.22
CA VAL A 234 -16.59 10.65 -13.32
C VAL A 234 -17.73 9.64 -13.27
N ARG A 235 -18.02 9.06 -12.10
CA ARG A 235 -19.13 8.12 -11.92
C ARG A 235 -20.48 8.74 -12.29
N GLU A 236 -20.77 9.94 -11.80
CA GLU A 236 -21.99 10.68 -12.15
C GLU A 236 -22.11 10.92 -13.66
N LEU A 237 -21.01 11.24 -14.34
CA LEU A 237 -20.98 11.36 -15.80
C LEU A 237 -21.31 10.03 -16.49
N PHE A 238 -20.71 8.92 -16.05
CA PHE A 238 -20.99 7.59 -16.60
C PHE A 238 -22.46 7.18 -16.41
N ASP A 239 -23.05 7.46 -15.25
CA ASP A 239 -24.45 7.17 -14.98
C ASP A 239 -25.38 7.95 -15.93
N VAL A 240 -25.07 9.24 -16.19
CA VAL A 240 -25.81 10.05 -17.18
C VAL A 240 -25.67 9.49 -18.59
N LEU A 241 -24.48 9.04 -18.98
CA LEU A 241 -24.24 8.47 -20.31
C LEU A 241 -24.92 7.11 -20.48
N ALA A 242 -24.89 6.24 -19.46
CA ALA A 242 -25.56 4.95 -19.46
C ALA A 242 -27.09 5.12 -19.58
N GLY A 243 -27.68 6.03 -18.80
CA GLY A 243 -29.11 6.34 -18.91
C GLY A 243 -29.53 6.98 -20.24
N ARG A 244 -28.58 7.52 -21.02
CA ARG A 244 -28.80 7.96 -22.40
C ARG A 244 -28.65 6.83 -23.42
N ALA A 245 -27.75 5.88 -23.18
CA ALA A 245 -27.55 4.71 -24.03
C ALA A 245 -28.73 3.73 -24.00
N ASP A 246 -29.43 3.64 -22.86
CA ASP A 246 -30.66 2.85 -22.70
C ASP A 246 -31.89 3.50 -23.34
N ARG A 247 -31.79 4.75 -23.81
CA ARG A 247 -32.82 5.29 -24.70
C ARG A 247 -32.60 4.66 -26.07
N PRO A 248 -33.63 4.08 -26.71
CA PRO A 248 -33.47 3.53 -28.05
C PRO A 248 -32.91 4.64 -28.92
N PHE A 249 -31.64 4.48 -29.31
CA PHE A 249 -30.96 5.39 -30.23
C PHE A 249 -31.92 5.53 -31.40
N CYS A 250 -32.44 6.74 -31.63
CA CYS A 250 -33.37 7.04 -32.69
C CYS A 250 -32.87 6.28 -33.92
N ARG A 251 -33.61 5.24 -34.34
CA ARG A 251 -33.25 4.47 -35.52
C ARG A 251 -33.20 5.51 -36.63
N ILE A 252 -32.00 5.92 -37.03
CA ILE A 252 -31.81 6.75 -38.20
C ILE A 252 -32.51 5.97 -39.28
N GLY A 253 -33.67 6.48 -39.70
CA GLY A 253 -34.54 5.79 -40.62
C GLY A 253 -33.70 5.46 -41.84
N THR A 254 -33.44 4.17 -42.06
CA THR A 254 -33.09 3.71 -43.38
C THR A 254 -34.35 3.90 -44.19
N GLU A 255 -34.53 5.10 -44.75
CA GLU A 255 -35.47 5.33 -45.84
C GLU A 255 -35.08 4.35 -46.96
N THR A 256 -35.71 3.18 -46.94
CA THR A 256 -35.80 2.34 -48.12
C THR A 256 -36.59 3.15 -49.13
N ARG A 257 -35.87 3.87 -50.01
CA ARG A 257 -36.42 4.43 -51.24
C ARG A 257 -37.11 3.28 -51.99
N GLY A 258 -38.42 3.24 -51.90
CA GLY A 258 -39.25 2.38 -52.72
C GLY A 258 -38.98 2.71 -54.19
N LYS A 259 -38.29 1.81 -54.89
CA LYS A 259 -38.31 1.80 -56.35
C LYS A 259 -39.72 1.41 -56.76
N GLY A 260 -40.43 2.37 -57.34
CA GLY A 260 -41.75 2.15 -57.92
C GLY A 260 -41.73 1.01 -58.92
N SER A 261 -42.47 -0.06 -58.63
CA SER A 261 -42.83 -1.07 -59.61
C SER A 261 -43.96 -0.51 -60.48
N ALA A 262 -43.61 -0.08 -61.69
CA ALA A 262 -44.58 0.23 -62.73
C ALA A 262 -45.38 -1.02 -63.09
N GLY A 263 -46.71 -0.90 -63.07
CA GLY A 263 -47.62 -1.98 -63.40
C GLY A 263 -47.55 -2.40 -64.86
N LEU A 264 -47.55 -3.71 -65.09
CA LEU A 264 -48.01 -4.29 -66.35
C LEU A 264 -49.52 -4.50 -66.28
N ARG A 265 -50.25 -3.95 -67.26
CA ARG A 265 -51.65 -4.29 -67.52
C ARG A 265 -51.72 -5.61 -68.31
N PRO A 266 -52.67 -6.51 -68.01
CA PRO A 266 -52.96 -7.63 -68.89
C PRO A 266 -53.92 -7.20 -70.02
N THR A 267 -53.65 -7.73 -71.21
CA THR A 267 -54.52 -7.75 -72.40
C THR A 267 -55.56 -8.85 -72.30
#